data_AF-A0AAN8IYU7-F1
#
_entry.id   AF-A0AAN8IYU7-F1
#
_cell.length_a   1.000
_cell.length_b   1.000
_cell.length_c   1.000
_cell.angle_alpha   90.00
_cell.angle_beta   90.00
_cell.angle_gamma   90.00
#
_symmetry.space_group_name_H-M   'P 1'
#
loop_
_entity.id
_entity.type
_entity.pdbx_description
1 polymer ?
#
loop_
_entity_poly.entity_id
_entity_poly.type
_entity_poly.pdbx_seq_one_letter_code
_entity_poly.pdbx_strand_id
1 'polypeptide(L)'
;MLRKTYNLPERTWSTINPKLYATNKTMFDKLAALYGDIDYLDSYVGGMLEVDNGPGELFKAIIKDQFERLRDSDRFWFENKQNGLFTDEEIQLIHSITLRDIIRETTEISDQWLQKDVFFFKDGDPCPQPFQVNATGLEECVPFMRFDHFTGNEVTYIFTLIGLGCIPLICFGVGYVLVQRRRRMGWDSSFDDLSATAIEDDAPNDRYHIQAFEWLQESYVRQVIVEFSPGCLTVRKPRGLNLRKMIFPENAQVCSIVGQSFM
;
A
#
# COMPACT_ATOMS: atom_id res chain seq x y z
N MET A 1 33.85 -10.60 -12.67
CA MET A 1 33.49 -11.32 -11.43
C MET A 1 32.71 -12.63 -11.65
N LEU A 2 31.59 -12.63 -12.41
CA LEU A 2 30.74 -13.82 -12.60
C LEU A 2 31.43 -15.00 -13.30
N ARG A 3 32.26 -14.76 -14.33
CA ARG A 3 32.97 -15.84 -15.02
C ARG A 3 33.91 -16.62 -14.08
N LYS A 4 34.57 -15.91 -13.16
CA LYS A 4 35.46 -16.52 -12.15
C LYS A 4 34.71 -17.48 -11.21
N THR A 5 33.44 -17.23 -10.88
CA THR A 5 32.68 -18.12 -9.98
C THR A 5 32.41 -19.50 -10.60
N TYR A 6 32.40 -19.58 -11.94
CA TYR A 6 32.26 -20.81 -12.70
C TYR A 6 33.60 -21.37 -13.21
N ASN A 7 34.73 -20.89 -12.66
CA ASN A 7 36.09 -21.24 -13.11
C ASN A 7 36.35 -20.97 -14.61
N LEU A 8 35.65 -19.98 -15.18
CA LEU A 8 35.81 -19.60 -16.58
C LEU A 8 36.83 -18.46 -16.73
N PRO A 9 37.61 -18.44 -17.83
CA PRO A 9 38.60 -17.40 -18.07
C PRO A 9 37.92 -16.05 -18.28
N GLU A 10 38.56 -14.97 -17.85
CA GLU A 10 38.10 -13.61 -18.12
C GLU A 10 38.12 -13.31 -19.61
N ARG A 11 37.23 -12.42 -20.04
CA ARG A 11 37.05 -12.03 -21.43
C ARG A 11 37.17 -10.52 -21.56
N THR A 12 37.64 -10.09 -22.70
CA THR A 12 37.70 -8.71 -23.17
C THR A 12 36.74 -8.53 -24.35
N TRP A 13 36.51 -7.29 -24.76
CA TRP A 13 35.61 -6.98 -25.89
C TRP A 13 35.98 -7.75 -27.18
N SER A 14 37.27 -8.00 -27.42
CA SER A 14 37.74 -8.74 -28.60
C SER A 14 37.73 -10.26 -28.43
N THR A 15 37.71 -10.76 -27.20
CA THR A 15 37.88 -12.20 -26.91
C THR A 15 36.60 -12.89 -26.46
N ILE A 16 35.55 -12.13 -26.09
CA ILE A 16 34.24 -12.67 -25.72
C ILE A 16 33.62 -13.48 -26.86
N ASN A 17 33.74 -12.98 -28.09
CA ASN A 17 33.37 -13.71 -29.30
C ASN A 17 34.24 -13.25 -30.48
N PRO A 18 35.38 -13.93 -30.74
CA PRO A 18 36.32 -13.50 -31.77
C PRO A 18 35.73 -13.47 -33.18
N LYS A 19 34.84 -14.43 -33.49
CA LYS A 19 34.16 -14.51 -34.80
C LYS A 19 33.24 -13.30 -35.01
N LEU A 20 32.40 -13.00 -34.02
CA LEU A 20 31.47 -11.88 -34.07
C LEU A 20 32.20 -10.53 -34.02
N TYR A 21 33.29 -10.45 -33.25
CA TYR A 21 34.13 -9.25 -33.18
C TYR A 21 34.75 -8.92 -34.53
N ALA A 22 35.20 -9.93 -35.28
CA ALA A 22 35.77 -9.76 -36.61
C ALA A 22 34.74 -9.28 -37.65
N THR A 23 33.49 -9.73 -37.57
CA THR A 23 32.45 -9.40 -38.54
C THR A 23 31.65 -8.15 -38.19
N ASN A 24 31.49 -7.83 -36.90
CA ASN A 24 30.61 -6.75 -36.43
C ASN A 24 31.29 -5.86 -35.38
N LYS A 25 32.48 -5.37 -35.71
CA LYS A 25 33.28 -4.52 -34.81
C LYS A 25 32.55 -3.26 -34.34
N THR A 26 31.75 -2.64 -35.20
CA THR A 26 31.01 -1.39 -34.89
C THR A 26 30.00 -1.58 -33.76
N MET A 27 29.43 -2.78 -33.61
CA MET A 27 28.57 -3.13 -32.47
C MET A 27 29.37 -3.15 -31.17
N PHE A 28 30.56 -3.76 -31.17
CA PHE A 28 31.43 -3.79 -29.99
C PHE A 28 31.95 -2.39 -29.62
N ASP A 29 32.26 -1.54 -30.60
CA ASP A 29 32.67 -0.16 -30.34
C ASP A 29 31.55 0.63 -29.63
N LYS A 30 30.28 0.44 -30.04
CA LYS A 30 29.12 1.03 -29.37
C LYS A 30 28.92 0.48 -27.96
N LEU A 31 29.08 -0.82 -27.77
CA LEU A 31 28.98 -1.45 -26.45
C LEU A 31 30.09 -0.95 -25.50
N ALA A 32 31.32 -0.86 -25.99
CA ALA A 32 32.44 -0.30 -25.23
C ALA A 32 32.22 1.19 -24.92
N ALA A 33 31.60 1.96 -25.81
CA ALA A 33 31.23 3.35 -25.52
C ALA A 33 30.11 3.47 -24.46
N LEU A 34 29.17 2.52 -24.42
CA LEU A 34 28.06 2.51 -23.47
C LEU A 34 28.50 2.05 -22.07
N TYR A 35 29.25 0.94 -21.99
CA TYR A 35 29.65 0.30 -20.73
C TYR A 35 31.04 0.74 -20.25
N GLY A 36 31.89 1.27 -21.14
CA GLY A 36 33.29 1.53 -20.85
C GLY A 36 34.08 0.23 -20.71
N ASP A 37 34.35 -0.15 -19.47
CA ASP A 37 35.02 -1.41 -19.16
C ASP A 37 34.06 -2.59 -19.31
N ILE A 38 34.57 -3.71 -19.83
CA ILE A 38 33.81 -4.96 -19.93
C ILE A 38 33.45 -5.52 -18.55
N ASP A 39 34.18 -5.14 -17.49
CA ASP A 39 33.85 -5.53 -16.12
C ASP A 39 32.48 -5.00 -15.65
N TYR A 40 31.96 -3.95 -16.29
CA TYR A 40 30.62 -3.42 -16.05
C TYR A 40 29.55 -4.00 -16.99
N LEU A 41 29.92 -4.90 -17.89
CA LEU A 41 28.98 -5.53 -18.82
C LEU A 41 27.99 -6.42 -18.05
N ASP A 42 26.70 -6.21 -18.30
CA ASP A 42 25.64 -7.02 -17.72
C ASP A 42 25.79 -8.50 -18.13
N SER A 43 25.55 -9.40 -17.18
CA SER A 43 25.70 -10.84 -17.38
C SER A 43 24.83 -11.37 -18.53
N TYR A 44 23.62 -10.82 -18.68
CA TYR A 44 22.72 -11.22 -19.75
C TYR A 44 23.27 -10.83 -21.13
N VAL A 45 23.72 -9.58 -21.28
CA VAL A 45 24.30 -9.08 -22.53
C VAL A 45 25.59 -9.84 -22.86
N GLY A 46 26.48 -10.04 -21.87
CA GLY A 46 27.69 -10.81 -22.05
C GLY A 46 27.42 -12.25 -22.49
N GLY A 47 26.49 -12.95 -21.86
CA GLY A 47 26.13 -14.31 -22.26
C GLY A 47 25.52 -14.40 -23.66
N MET A 48 24.75 -13.39 -24.09
CA MET A 48 24.25 -13.28 -25.46
C MET A 48 25.37 -13.04 -26.48
N LEU A 49 26.42 -12.28 -26.11
CA LEU A 49 27.58 -12.06 -27.00
C LEU A 49 28.41 -13.32 -27.20
N GLU A 50 28.46 -14.23 -26.21
CA GLU A 50 29.19 -15.50 -26.29
C GLU A 50 28.52 -16.58 -27.18
N VAL A 51 27.34 -16.30 -27.73
CA VAL A 51 26.55 -17.26 -28.54
C VAL A 51 27.31 -17.69 -29.80
N ASP A 52 27.27 -18.99 -30.07
CA ASP A 52 27.71 -19.63 -31.33
C ASP A 52 26.62 -20.65 -31.72
N ASN A 53 26.98 -21.91 -32.03
CA ASN A 53 26.03 -23.01 -32.21
C ASN A 53 25.42 -23.48 -30.86
N GLY A 54 24.68 -22.57 -30.21
CA GLY A 54 24.06 -22.75 -28.90
C GLY A 54 24.50 -21.71 -27.87
N PRO A 55 24.11 -21.89 -26.59
CA PRO A 55 24.50 -20.99 -25.52
C PRO A 55 26.02 -20.87 -25.39
N GLY A 56 26.48 -19.64 -25.14
CA GLY A 56 27.87 -19.36 -24.83
C GLY A 56 28.38 -20.10 -23.59
N GLU A 57 29.70 -20.08 -23.39
CA GLU A 57 30.38 -20.81 -22.32
C GLU A 57 29.80 -20.50 -20.92
N LEU A 58 29.55 -19.21 -20.63
CA LEU A 58 28.98 -18.79 -19.37
C LEU A 58 27.56 -19.30 -19.15
N PHE A 59 26.67 -19.10 -20.13
CA PHE A 59 25.28 -19.56 -20.02
C PHE A 59 25.18 -21.08 -19.98
N LYS A 60 26.03 -21.79 -20.72
CA LYS A 60 26.12 -23.25 -20.66
C LYS A 60 26.51 -23.73 -19.26
N ALA A 61 27.51 -23.10 -18.64
CA ALA A 61 27.93 -23.43 -17.27
C ALA A 61 26.81 -23.15 -16.26
N ILE A 62 26.16 -21.98 -16.33
CA ILE A 62 25.06 -21.60 -15.43
C ILE A 62 23.87 -22.57 -15.57
N ILE A 63 23.41 -22.80 -16.80
CA ILE A 63 22.26 -23.67 -17.09
C ILE A 63 22.58 -25.09 -16.62
N LYS A 64 23.76 -25.63 -16.96
CA LYS A 64 24.17 -26.97 -16.53
C LYS A 64 24.18 -27.10 -15.00
N ASP A 65 24.82 -26.16 -14.31
CA ASP A 65 24.86 -26.14 -12.84
C ASP A 65 23.46 -26.11 -12.22
N GLN A 66 22.55 -25.27 -12.78
CA GLN A 66 21.17 -25.23 -12.28
C GLN A 66 20.44 -26.56 -12.49
N PHE A 67 20.56 -27.18 -13.67
CA PHE A 67 19.89 -28.46 -13.96
C PHE A 67 20.47 -29.63 -13.15
N GLU A 68 21.79 -29.64 -12.91
CA GLU A 68 22.43 -30.63 -12.03
C GLU A 68 21.92 -30.49 -10.60
N ARG A 69 21.84 -29.27 -10.06
CA ARG A 69 21.32 -29.02 -8.71
C ARG A 69 19.84 -29.34 -8.58
N LEU A 70 19.03 -29.04 -9.59
CA LEU A 70 17.60 -29.40 -9.62
C LEU A 70 17.43 -30.92 -9.58
N ARG A 71 18.15 -31.65 -10.43
CA ARG A 71 18.14 -33.11 -10.46
C ARG A 71 18.57 -33.71 -9.11
N ASP A 72 19.73 -33.31 -8.62
CA ASP A 72 20.38 -33.93 -7.46
C ASP A 72 19.68 -33.58 -6.14
N SER A 73 18.97 -32.44 -6.09
CA SER A 73 18.28 -31.97 -4.87
C SER A 73 16.79 -32.37 -4.81
N ASP A 74 16.23 -32.92 -5.88
CA ASP A 74 14.83 -33.32 -5.90
C ASP A 74 14.65 -34.73 -5.33
N ARG A 75 14.03 -34.80 -4.15
CA ARG A 75 13.68 -36.08 -3.51
C ARG A 75 12.77 -36.94 -4.39
N PHE A 76 11.92 -36.32 -5.22
CA PHE A 76 10.99 -36.99 -6.12
C PHE A 76 11.55 -37.16 -7.53
N TRP A 77 12.85 -36.91 -7.76
CA TRP A 77 13.50 -37.24 -9.02
C TRP A 77 13.28 -38.73 -9.37
N PHE A 78 12.87 -39.01 -10.59
CA PHE A 78 12.40 -40.36 -10.97
C PHE A 78 13.50 -41.43 -10.88
N GLU A 79 14.77 -41.06 -11.05
CA GLU A 79 15.91 -41.98 -10.89
C GLU A 79 16.30 -42.22 -9.42
N ASN A 80 15.74 -41.44 -8.48
CA ASN A 80 16.06 -41.58 -7.06
C ASN A 80 15.36 -42.80 -6.44
N LYS A 81 16.03 -43.94 -6.43
CA LYS A 81 15.50 -45.19 -5.87
C LYS A 81 15.11 -45.12 -4.37
N GLN A 82 15.61 -44.14 -3.61
CA GLN A 82 15.29 -44.02 -2.18
C GLN A 82 13.85 -43.58 -1.92
N ASN A 83 13.18 -42.96 -2.90
CA ASN A 83 11.79 -42.52 -2.75
C ASN A 83 10.76 -43.65 -2.97
N GLY A 84 11.18 -44.80 -3.53
CA GLY A 84 10.33 -45.96 -3.78
C GLY A 84 9.20 -45.71 -4.79
N LEU A 85 9.32 -44.70 -5.66
CA LEU A 85 8.27 -44.36 -6.65
C LEU A 85 8.22 -45.32 -7.84
N PHE A 86 9.38 -45.77 -8.32
CA PHE A 86 9.52 -46.55 -9.55
C PHE A 86 10.46 -47.75 -9.35
N THR A 87 10.20 -48.85 -10.06
CA THR A 87 11.14 -49.98 -10.17
C THR A 87 12.26 -49.68 -11.18
N ASP A 88 13.29 -50.53 -11.21
CA ASP A 88 14.40 -50.39 -12.15
C ASP A 88 13.93 -50.53 -13.61
N GLU A 89 12.94 -51.38 -13.85
CA GLU A 89 12.31 -51.56 -15.17
C GLU A 89 11.49 -50.32 -15.58
N GLU A 90 10.77 -49.72 -14.64
CA GLU A 90 9.99 -48.49 -14.88
C GLU A 90 10.91 -47.29 -15.13
N ILE A 91 12.03 -47.17 -14.43
CA ILE A 91 13.04 -46.14 -14.69
C ILE A 91 13.62 -46.29 -16.11
N GLN A 92 13.94 -47.53 -16.53
CA GLN A 92 14.40 -47.79 -17.89
C GLN A 92 13.33 -47.46 -18.94
N LEU A 93 12.06 -47.75 -18.65
CA LEU A 93 10.95 -47.35 -19.50
C LEU A 93 10.87 -45.83 -19.62
N ILE A 94 10.90 -45.09 -18.51
CA ILE A 94 10.86 -43.62 -18.51
C ILE A 94 12.03 -43.03 -19.32
N HIS A 95 13.24 -43.58 -19.19
CA HIS A 95 14.39 -43.17 -20.00
C HIS A 95 14.20 -43.37 -21.50
N SER A 96 13.43 -44.38 -21.90
CA SER A 96 13.16 -44.68 -23.30
C SER A 96 12.10 -43.77 -23.92
N ILE A 97 11.28 -43.10 -23.09
CA ILE A 97 10.23 -42.20 -23.55
C ILE A 97 10.86 -40.88 -24.03
N THR A 98 10.60 -40.54 -25.29
CA THR A 98 11.06 -39.29 -25.90
C THR A 98 9.89 -38.31 -26.08
N LEU A 99 10.18 -37.03 -26.34
CA LEU A 99 9.15 -36.06 -26.70
C LEU A 99 8.39 -36.46 -27.98
N ARG A 100 9.04 -37.17 -28.90
CA ARG A 100 8.40 -37.76 -30.09
C ARG A 100 7.29 -38.73 -29.69
N ASP A 101 7.56 -39.62 -28.73
CA ASP A 101 6.57 -40.59 -28.26
C ASP A 101 5.38 -39.88 -27.61
N ILE A 102 5.64 -38.84 -26.81
CA ILE A 102 4.57 -38.03 -26.21
C ILE A 102 3.69 -37.37 -27.29
N ILE A 103 4.28 -36.78 -28.33
CA ILE A 103 3.53 -36.16 -29.44
C ILE A 103 2.69 -37.22 -30.16
N ARG A 104 3.26 -38.40 -30.44
CA ARG A 104 2.53 -39.51 -31.07
C ARG A 104 1.34 -39.96 -30.23
N GLU A 105 1.52 -40.17 -28.93
CA GLU A 105 0.44 -40.68 -28.07
C GLU A 105 -0.66 -39.63 -27.78
N THR A 106 -0.35 -38.34 -27.93
CA THR A 106 -1.29 -37.24 -27.64
C THR A 106 -1.94 -36.62 -28.87
N THR A 107 -1.56 -37.06 -30.07
CA THR A 107 -2.08 -36.54 -31.35
C THR A 107 -2.40 -37.67 -32.32
N GLU A 108 -3.08 -37.37 -33.42
CA GLU A 108 -3.36 -38.33 -34.49
C GLU A 108 -2.27 -38.33 -35.60
N ILE A 109 -1.10 -37.76 -35.32
CA ILE A 109 -0.02 -37.66 -36.30
C ILE A 109 0.62 -39.04 -36.50
N SER A 110 0.71 -39.48 -37.76
CA SER A 110 1.39 -40.74 -38.09
C SER A 110 2.91 -40.63 -37.94
N ASP A 111 3.53 -41.71 -37.47
CA ASP A 111 4.98 -41.86 -37.24
C ASP A 111 5.87 -41.43 -38.40
N GLN A 112 5.40 -41.58 -39.65
CA GLN A 112 6.15 -41.22 -40.84
C GLN A 112 6.33 -39.70 -41.01
N TRP A 113 5.54 -38.90 -40.30
CA TRP A 113 5.58 -37.44 -40.35
C TRP A 113 6.37 -36.81 -39.21
N LEU A 114 6.94 -37.63 -38.31
CA LEU A 114 7.72 -37.17 -37.16
C LEU A 114 9.15 -37.69 -37.24
N GLN A 115 10.10 -36.78 -37.18
CA GLN A 115 11.52 -37.09 -37.02
C GLN A 115 11.80 -37.80 -35.69
N LYS A 116 12.95 -38.50 -35.62
CA LYS A 116 13.33 -39.26 -34.42
C LYS A 116 13.60 -38.37 -33.21
N ASP A 117 14.32 -37.27 -33.42
CA ASP A 117 14.62 -36.28 -32.40
C ASP A 117 13.94 -34.96 -32.76
N VAL A 118 12.81 -34.68 -32.10
CA VAL A 118 11.98 -33.52 -32.42
C VAL A 118 12.60 -32.19 -32.00
N PHE A 119 13.71 -32.19 -31.25
CA PHE A 119 14.43 -30.96 -30.89
C PHE A 119 15.32 -30.44 -32.02
N PHE A 120 15.74 -31.30 -32.94
CA PHE A 120 16.65 -30.94 -34.03
C PHE A 120 16.16 -31.50 -35.35
N PHE A 121 15.89 -30.60 -36.30
CA PHE A 121 15.61 -30.97 -37.67
C PHE A 121 16.91 -31.20 -38.45
N LYS A 122 17.01 -32.32 -39.16
CA LYS A 122 18.16 -32.71 -39.98
C LYS A 122 17.73 -32.98 -41.42
N ASP A 123 18.69 -32.89 -42.35
CA ASP A 123 18.43 -33.23 -43.75
C ASP A 123 17.96 -34.68 -43.88
N GLY A 124 16.79 -34.87 -44.51
CA GLY A 124 16.13 -36.17 -44.66
C GLY A 124 15.02 -36.44 -43.64
N ASP A 125 14.83 -35.57 -42.65
CA ASP A 125 13.67 -35.63 -41.77
C ASP A 125 12.36 -35.30 -42.52
N PRO A 126 11.21 -35.87 -42.11
CA PRO A 126 9.93 -35.60 -42.74
C PRO A 126 9.49 -34.14 -42.55
N CYS A 127 8.67 -33.64 -43.49
CA CYS A 127 8.09 -32.29 -43.43
C CYS A 127 9.14 -31.17 -43.29
N PRO A 128 10.05 -30.98 -44.27
CA PRO A 128 10.95 -29.83 -44.25
C PRO A 128 10.15 -28.52 -44.28
N GLN A 129 10.60 -27.54 -43.53
CA GLN A 129 10.04 -26.20 -43.60
C GLN A 129 10.16 -25.65 -45.03
N PRO A 130 9.10 -25.05 -45.61
CA PRO A 130 9.15 -24.56 -46.99
C PRO A 130 10.21 -23.45 -47.21
N PHE A 131 10.40 -22.60 -46.21
CA PHE A 131 11.38 -21.52 -46.21
C PHE A 131 11.70 -21.10 -44.77
N GLN A 132 12.84 -20.45 -44.56
CA GLN A 132 13.17 -19.86 -43.27
C GLN A 132 12.28 -18.63 -43.04
N VAL A 133 11.47 -18.68 -41.98
CA VAL A 133 10.54 -17.59 -41.64
C VAL A 133 11.32 -16.30 -41.32
N ASN A 134 10.85 -15.20 -41.88
CA ASN A 134 11.34 -13.84 -41.63
C ASN A 134 10.12 -12.91 -41.41
N ALA A 135 10.35 -11.61 -41.23
CA ALA A 135 9.26 -10.65 -41.01
C ALA A 135 8.36 -10.41 -42.24
N THR A 136 8.75 -10.89 -43.44
CA THR A 136 7.97 -10.68 -44.66
C THR A 136 6.82 -11.68 -44.73
N GLY A 137 5.61 -11.19 -45.03
CA GLY A 137 4.42 -12.04 -45.14
C GLY A 137 3.80 -12.48 -43.81
N LEU A 138 4.29 -11.96 -42.68
CA LEU A 138 3.62 -12.07 -41.39
C LEU A 138 2.70 -10.86 -41.18
N GLU A 139 1.67 -11.05 -40.35
CA GLU A 139 0.82 -9.95 -39.90
C GLU A 139 1.66 -8.90 -39.14
N GLU A 140 1.31 -7.63 -39.30
CA GLU A 140 2.00 -6.55 -38.60
C GLU A 140 1.83 -6.69 -37.08
N CYS A 141 2.90 -6.40 -36.34
CA CYS A 141 2.84 -6.40 -34.89
C CYS A 141 1.85 -5.33 -34.40
N VAL A 142 1.01 -5.70 -33.44
CA VAL A 142 0.16 -4.72 -32.75
C VAL A 142 1.03 -3.62 -32.14
N PRO A 143 0.66 -2.34 -32.29
CA PRO A 143 1.45 -1.24 -31.75
C PRO A 143 1.48 -1.29 -30.22
N PHE A 144 2.50 -0.67 -29.62
CA PHE A 144 2.58 -0.57 -28.17
C PHE A 144 1.36 0.17 -27.61
N MET A 145 0.55 -0.53 -26.82
CA MET A 145 -0.64 0.02 -26.18
C MET A 145 -0.30 0.46 -24.75
N ARG A 146 -0.68 1.68 -24.38
CA ARG A 146 -0.61 2.14 -23.00
C ARG A 146 -1.90 1.78 -22.29
N PHE A 147 -1.80 1.02 -21.20
CA PHE A 147 -2.93 0.79 -20.32
C PHE A 147 -2.96 1.87 -19.23
N ASP A 148 -4.11 2.51 -19.07
CA ASP A 148 -4.38 3.45 -17.99
C ASP A 148 -5.38 2.79 -17.02
N HIS A 149 -4.90 2.45 -15.83
CA HIS A 149 -5.69 1.77 -14.79
C HIS A 149 -6.82 2.63 -14.23
N PHE A 150 -6.78 3.94 -14.47
CA PHE A 150 -7.74 4.88 -13.90
C PHE A 150 -8.80 5.35 -14.91
N THR A 151 -8.70 4.91 -16.17
CA THR A 151 -9.68 5.25 -17.20
C THR A 151 -11.09 4.79 -16.80
N GLY A 152 -12.03 5.73 -16.76
CA GLY A 152 -13.44 5.49 -16.38
C GLY A 152 -13.72 5.55 -14.88
N ASN A 153 -12.70 5.70 -14.03
CA ASN A 153 -12.85 5.85 -12.57
C ASN A 153 -12.62 7.28 -12.08
N GLU A 154 -12.28 8.21 -12.98
CA GLU A 154 -11.86 9.56 -12.62
C GLU A 154 -13.00 10.32 -11.94
N VAL A 155 -14.18 10.25 -12.55
CA VAL A 155 -15.37 10.98 -12.10
C VAL A 155 -15.88 10.42 -10.77
N THR A 156 -16.00 9.11 -10.65
CA THR A 156 -16.47 8.45 -9.42
C THR A 156 -15.50 8.69 -8.25
N TYR A 157 -14.20 8.65 -8.50
CA TYR A 157 -13.18 8.98 -7.51
C TYR A 157 -13.28 10.44 -7.04
N ILE A 158 -13.41 11.41 -7.96
CA ILE A 158 -13.57 12.83 -7.60
C ILE A 158 -14.80 13.04 -6.72
N PHE A 159 -15.95 12.46 -7.10
CA PHE A 159 -17.17 12.60 -6.28
C PHE A 159 -17.05 11.90 -4.93
N THR A 160 -16.31 10.79 -4.84
CA THR A 160 -16.04 10.13 -3.56
C THR A 160 -15.24 11.06 -2.64
N LEU A 161 -14.21 11.75 -3.16
CA LEU A 161 -13.44 12.71 -2.38
C LEU A 161 -14.26 13.93 -1.96
N ILE A 162 -15.08 14.48 -2.86
CA ILE A 162 -16.01 15.58 -2.53
C ILE A 162 -17.00 15.14 -1.45
N GLY A 163 -17.58 13.95 -1.59
CA GLY A 163 -18.49 13.36 -0.62
C GLY A 163 -17.86 13.25 0.76
N LEU A 164 -16.64 12.72 0.85
CA LEU A 164 -15.88 12.64 2.10
C LEU A 164 -15.58 14.03 2.70
N GLY A 165 -15.25 15.01 1.87
CA GLY A 165 -15.02 16.40 2.29
C GLY A 165 -16.27 17.12 2.82
N CYS A 166 -17.46 16.75 2.34
CA CYS A 166 -18.72 17.31 2.80
C CYS A 166 -19.15 16.80 4.18
N ILE A 167 -18.71 15.60 4.61
CA ILE A 167 -19.07 15.02 5.92
C ILE A 167 -18.78 15.98 7.09
N PRO A 168 -17.56 16.52 7.27
CA PRO A 168 -17.30 17.43 8.39
C PRO A 168 -18.13 18.72 8.32
N LEU A 169 -18.41 19.23 7.11
CA LEU A 169 -19.25 20.42 6.92
C LEU A 169 -20.71 20.17 7.34
N ILE A 170 -21.24 19.00 6.98
CA ILE A 170 -22.59 18.58 7.39
C ILE A 170 -22.64 18.39 8.92
N CYS A 171 -21.64 17.73 9.51
CA CYS A 171 -21.55 17.57 10.96
C CYS A 171 -21.53 18.93 11.68
N PHE A 172 -20.75 19.90 11.16
CA PHE A 172 -20.73 21.26 11.70
C PHE A 172 -22.09 21.95 11.56
N GLY A 173 -22.73 21.87 10.39
CA GLY A 173 -24.05 22.45 10.14
C GLY A 173 -25.13 21.89 11.06
N VAL A 174 -25.19 20.57 11.23
CA VAL A 174 -26.11 19.91 12.18
C VAL A 174 -25.80 20.36 13.61
N GLY A 175 -24.53 20.37 14.01
CA GLY A 175 -24.11 20.86 15.33
C GLY A 175 -24.58 22.30 15.59
N TYR A 176 -24.37 23.19 14.62
CA TYR A 176 -24.82 24.58 14.68
C TYR A 176 -26.34 24.70 14.82
N VAL A 177 -27.11 23.96 14.01
CA VAL A 177 -28.59 23.93 14.09
C VAL A 177 -29.06 23.41 15.46
N LEU A 178 -28.44 22.37 16.00
CA LEU A 178 -28.78 21.83 17.32
C LEU A 178 -28.48 22.85 18.43
N VAL A 179 -27.36 23.56 18.37
CA VAL A 179 -27.03 24.64 19.30
C VAL A 179 -28.05 25.78 19.19
N GLN A 180 -28.38 26.21 17.97
CA GLN A 180 -29.35 27.29 17.74
C GLN A 180 -30.76 26.89 18.22
N ARG A 181 -31.16 25.63 18.00
CA ARG A 181 -32.44 25.09 18.49
C ARG A 181 -32.46 24.98 20.01
N ARG A 182 -31.35 24.57 20.65
CA ARG A 182 -31.24 24.57 22.12
C ARG A 182 -31.40 25.97 22.70
N ARG A 183 -30.78 26.99 22.08
CA ARG A 183 -30.98 28.40 22.46
C ARG A 183 -32.45 28.83 22.29
N ARG A 184 -33.08 28.47 21.16
CA ARG A 184 -34.48 28.85 20.85
C ARG A 184 -35.53 28.12 21.70
N MET A 185 -35.29 26.86 22.09
CA MET A 185 -36.14 26.11 23.04
C MET A 185 -36.00 26.62 24.48
N GLY A 186 -35.28 27.73 24.68
CA GLY A 186 -35.33 28.41 25.95
C GLY A 186 -34.64 27.64 27.06
N TRP A 187 -33.46 27.09 26.79
CA TRP A 187 -32.56 26.74 27.90
C TRP A 187 -32.31 27.96 28.81
N ASP A 188 -32.31 29.17 28.22
CA ASP A 188 -32.28 30.42 28.98
C ASP A 188 -33.64 30.75 29.63
N SER A 189 -34.78 30.25 29.13
CA SER A 189 -36.11 30.52 29.72
C SER A 189 -36.60 29.48 30.73
N SER A 190 -36.07 28.25 30.71
CA SER A 190 -36.22 27.31 31.85
C SER A 190 -35.47 27.81 33.10
N PHE A 191 -34.62 28.83 32.94
CA PHE A 191 -33.94 29.52 34.02
C PHE A 191 -34.79 30.66 34.60
N ASP A 192 -35.62 31.31 33.78
CA ASP A 192 -36.50 32.40 34.23
C ASP A 192 -37.74 31.87 34.98
N ASP A 193 -38.28 30.70 34.62
CA ASP A 193 -39.47 30.16 35.29
C ASP A 193 -39.21 29.55 36.68
N LEU A 194 -37.94 29.38 37.08
CA LEU A 194 -37.60 29.06 38.48
C LEU A 194 -37.52 30.30 39.38
N SER A 195 -37.67 31.51 38.81
CA SER A 195 -37.75 32.76 39.58
C SER A 195 -39.17 33.06 40.09
N ALA A 196 -40.19 32.41 39.52
CA ALA A 196 -41.59 32.76 39.78
C ALA A 196 -42.28 31.92 40.87
N THR A 197 -41.64 30.90 41.46
CA THR A 197 -42.31 29.94 42.37
C THR A 197 -41.66 29.72 43.73
N ALA A 198 -40.90 30.70 44.26
CA ALA A 198 -40.44 30.64 45.65
C ALA A 198 -40.42 32.02 46.31
N ILE A 199 -41.57 32.68 46.40
CA ILE A 199 -41.83 33.59 47.54
C ILE A 199 -42.40 32.70 48.63
N GLU A 200 -41.54 32.10 49.46
CA GLU A 200 -41.94 31.58 50.76
C GLU A 200 -42.18 32.78 51.68
N ASP A 201 -43.45 33.05 51.95
CA ASP A 201 -44.02 34.19 52.67
C ASP A 201 -43.81 34.10 54.20
N ASP A 202 -42.64 33.63 54.68
CA ASP A 202 -42.45 33.39 56.12
C ASP A 202 -40.98 33.49 56.63
N ALA A 203 -40.23 34.50 56.20
CA ALA A 203 -38.90 34.80 56.74
C ALA A 203 -38.87 36.12 57.55
N PRO A 204 -38.21 36.16 58.73
CA PRO A 204 -38.15 37.36 59.58
C PRO A 204 -37.43 38.51 58.86
N ASN A 205 -37.93 39.74 59.08
CA ASN A 205 -37.74 41.00 58.32
C ASN A 205 -36.30 41.49 58.00
N ASP A 206 -35.24 40.73 58.28
CA ASP A 206 -33.83 41.16 58.14
C ASP A 206 -32.98 40.26 57.20
N ARG A 207 -33.59 39.41 56.37
CA ARG A 207 -32.87 38.56 55.39
C ARG A 207 -33.28 38.86 53.95
N TYR A 208 -32.34 39.35 53.16
CA TYR A 208 -32.51 39.61 51.72
C TYR A 208 -31.74 38.58 50.90
N HIS A 209 -32.34 38.05 49.84
CA HIS A 209 -31.66 37.12 48.94
C HIS A 209 -31.78 37.59 47.48
N ILE A 210 -30.70 37.43 46.72
CA ILE A 210 -30.62 37.84 45.31
C ILE A 210 -29.99 36.70 44.51
N GLN A 211 -30.57 36.38 43.35
CA GLN A 211 -29.94 35.46 42.42
C GLN A 211 -28.83 36.18 41.63
N ALA A 212 -27.66 35.57 41.55
CA ALA A 212 -26.50 36.15 40.87
C ALA A 212 -25.67 35.07 40.17
N PHE A 213 -24.73 35.50 39.34
CA PHE A 213 -23.74 34.63 38.71
C PHE A 213 -22.37 34.83 39.36
N GLU A 214 -21.74 33.73 39.79
CA GLU A 214 -20.37 33.72 40.29
C GLU A 214 -19.44 33.24 39.17
N TRP A 215 -18.51 34.11 38.79
CA TRP A 215 -17.41 33.79 37.89
C TRP A 215 -16.33 33.06 38.69
N LEU A 216 -16.02 31.82 38.31
CA LEU A 216 -14.94 31.05 38.95
C LEU A 216 -13.63 31.18 38.18
N GLN A 217 -13.70 31.22 36.85
CA GLN A 217 -12.60 31.41 35.90
C GLN A 217 -13.11 32.08 34.61
N GLU A 218 -12.23 32.49 33.69
CA GLU A 218 -12.57 33.26 32.47
C GLU A 218 -13.71 32.68 31.62
N SER A 219 -13.86 31.35 31.61
CA SER A 219 -14.85 30.65 30.80
C SER A 219 -15.83 29.79 31.61
N TYR A 220 -15.82 29.89 32.94
CA TYR A 220 -16.69 29.09 33.81
C TYR A 220 -17.46 29.96 34.81
N VAL A 221 -18.77 30.04 34.57
CA VAL A 221 -19.74 30.80 35.36
C VAL A 221 -20.76 29.83 35.97
N ARG A 222 -21.15 30.07 37.22
CA ARG A 222 -22.21 29.30 37.88
C ARG A 222 -23.27 30.20 38.50
N GLN A 223 -24.53 29.76 38.46
CA GLN A 223 -25.62 30.43 39.18
C GLN A 223 -25.52 30.17 40.67
N VAL A 224 -25.71 31.22 41.46
CA VAL A 224 -25.70 31.21 42.92
C VAL A 224 -26.83 32.07 43.47
N ILE A 225 -27.21 31.83 44.72
CA ILE A 225 -28.08 32.69 45.50
C ILE A 225 -27.21 33.34 46.57
N VAL A 226 -27.22 34.67 46.63
CA VAL A 226 -26.50 35.48 47.61
C VAL A 226 -27.51 35.93 48.66
N GLU A 227 -27.27 35.56 49.91
CA GLU A 227 -28.10 35.89 51.06
C GLU A 227 -27.36 36.88 51.98
N PHE A 228 -28.03 37.98 52.31
CA PHE A 228 -27.54 39.02 53.19
C PHE A 228 -28.23 38.92 54.55
N SER A 229 -27.40 38.92 55.61
CA SER A 229 -27.81 39.00 57.00
C SER A 229 -26.89 39.98 57.73
N PRO A 230 -27.30 40.61 58.85
CA PRO A 230 -26.45 41.56 59.57
C PRO A 230 -25.07 40.96 59.88
N GLY A 231 -24.01 41.56 59.37
CA GLY A 231 -22.62 41.10 59.56
C GLY A 231 -22.23 39.83 58.78
N CYS A 232 -23.06 39.29 57.88
CA CYS A 232 -22.74 38.06 57.14
C CYS A 232 -23.39 37.97 55.74
N LEU A 233 -22.58 37.57 54.75
CA LEU A 233 -22.99 37.26 53.38
C LEU A 233 -22.78 35.78 53.07
N THR A 234 -23.83 35.08 52.65
CA THR A 234 -23.77 33.65 52.29
C THR A 234 -24.04 33.47 50.81
N VAL A 235 -23.20 32.68 50.13
CA VAL A 235 -23.38 32.29 48.74
C VAL A 235 -23.73 30.80 48.71
N ARG A 236 -24.85 30.42 48.09
CA ARG A 236 -25.31 29.03 47.98
C ARG A 236 -25.72 28.65 46.58
N LYS A 237 -25.76 27.34 46.31
CA LYS A 237 -26.36 26.80 45.09
C LYS A 237 -27.89 26.98 45.13
N PRO A 238 -28.56 27.11 43.98
CA PRO A 238 -30.02 27.15 43.91
C PRO A 238 -30.71 25.98 44.63
N ARG A 239 -30.08 24.79 44.62
CA ARG A 239 -30.58 23.56 45.25
C ARG A 239 -30.04 23.31 46.68
N GLY A 240 -29.77 24.39 47.43
CA GLY A 240 -29.64 24.37 48.90
C GLY A 240 -28.25 24.16 49.50
N LEU A 241 -27.24 23.75 48.72
CA LEU A 241 -25.87 23.58 49.23
C LEU A 241 -25.15 24.93 49.39
N ASN A 242 -24.75 25.27 50.61
CA ASN A 242 -23.95 26.46 50.90
C ASN A 242 -22.55 26.33 50.29
N LEU A 243 -22.15 27.32 49.50
CA LEU A 243 -20.84 27.36 48.85
C LEU A 243 -19.84 28.08 49.72
N ARG A 244 -20.19 29.28 50.19
CA ARG A 244 -19.30 30.17 50.95
C ARG A 244 -20.11 31.02 51.92
N LYS A 245 -19.52 31.33 53.08
CA LYS A 245 -20.09 32.26 54.07
C LYS A 245 -18.99 33.23 54.49
N MET A 246 -19.25 34.52 54.30
CA MET A 246 -18.34 35.62 54.61
C MET A 246 -18.90 36.37 55.81
N ILE A 247 -18.12 36.51 56.87
CA ILE A 247 -18.52 37.22 58.09
C ILE A 247 -17.72 38.51 58.16
N PHE A 248 -18.42 39.64 58.32
CA PHE A 248 -17.83 40.97 58.36
C PHE A 248 -17.80 41.48 59.81
N PRO A 249 -16.62 41.63 60.44
CA PRO A 249 -16.52 42.28 61.74
C PRO A 249 -16.86 43.78 61.63
N GLU A 250 -17.32 44.40 62.73
CA GLU A 250 -17.90 45.77 62.75
C GLU A 250 -16.98 46.87 62.16
N ASN A 251 -15.67 46.63 62.10
CA ASN A 251 -14.66 47.58 61.57
C ASN A 251 -14.07 47.17 60.20
N ALA A 252 -14.68 46.23 59.48
CA ALA A 252 -14.17 45.76 58.19
C ALA A 252 -14.40 46.79 57.07
N GLN A 253 -13.32 47.22 56.40
CA GLN A 253 -13.43 47.93 55.13
C GLN A 253 -13.60 46.94 53.97
N VAL A 254 -14.75 47.01 53.30
CA VAL A 254 -15.03 46.21 52.09
C VAL A 254 -14.86 47.10 50.86
N CYS A 255 -13.87 46.81 50.03
CA CYS A 255 -13.72 47.46 48.73
C CYS A 255 -14.55 46.69 47.69
N SER A 256 -15.53 47.37 47.08
CA SER A 256 -16.27 46.84 45.93
C SER A 256 -15.82 47.54 44.65
N ILE A 257 -15.75 46.77 43.56
CA ILE A 257 -15.51 47.30 42.22
C ILE A 257 -16.78 47.01 41.43
N VAL A 258 -17.47 48.06 41.01
CA VAL A 258 -18.64 47.95 40.14
C VAL A 258 -18.15 48.14 38.70
N GLY A 259 -18.20 47.08 37.90
CA GLY A 259 -17.96 47.18 36.47
C GLY A 259 -19.12 47.92 35.81
N GLN A 260 -18.86 49.06 35.17
CA GLN A 260 -19.83 49.66 34.25
C GLN A 260 -19.94 48.77 33.00
N SER A 261 -21.16 48.35 32.65
CA SER A 261 -21.42 47.69 31.36
C SER A 261 -20.97 48.60 30.23
N PHE A 262 -19.96 48.18 29.47
CA PHE A 262 -19.77 48.66 28.11
C PHE A 262 -20.85 47.98 27.25
N MET A 263 -21.74 48.81 26.72
CA MET A 263 -22.72 48.45 25.70
C MET A 263 -22.03 48.08 24.40
#